data_AF-A0A1V4VIW1-F1
#
_entry.id   AF-A0A1V4VIW1-F1
#
_cell.length_a   1.000
_cell.length_b   1.000
_cell.length_c   1.000
_cell.angle_alpha   90.00
_cell.angle_beta   90.00
_cell.angle_gamma   90.00
#
_symmetry.space_group_name_H-M   'P 1'
#
loop_
_entity.id
_entity.type
_entity.pdbx_description
1 polymer ?
#
loop_
_entity_poly.entity_id
_entity_poly.type
_entity_poly.pdbx_seq_one_letter_code
_entity_poly.pdbx_strand_id
1 'polypeptide(L)' 'MVVSNMYKNLRAEMARQGLTGKQIAAAIEISPRAFSRRMTGKTEFLFDEASQMRRIFFKDCSLNYLFAELIR' A
#
# COMPACT_ATOMS: atom_id res chain seq x y z
N MET A 1 -12.33 -17.12 4.02
CA MET A 1 -11.07 -16.64 3.43
C MET A 1 -10.47 -15.61 4.38
N VAL A 2 -9.43 -15.95 5.13
CA VAL A 2 -8.78 -14.98 6.04
C VAL A 2 -7.89 -14.09 5.18
N VAL A 3 -8.32 -12.85 4.93
CA VAL A 3 -7.49 -11.88 4.20
C VAL A 3 -6.46 -11.36 5.19
N SER A 4 -5.30 -12.02 5.25
CA SER A 4 -4.16 -11.56 6.04
C SER A 4 -3.75 -10.17 5.52
N ASN A 5 -3.95 -9.15 6.36
CA ASN A 5 -3.72 -7.77 5.98
C ASN A 5 -2.31 -7.37 6.41
N MET A 6 -1.33 -7.47 5.49
CA MET A 6 0.09 -7.27 5.80
C MET A 6 0.45 -5.81 6.09
N TYR A 7 -0.31 -4.86 5.55
CA TYR A 7 -0.05 -3.42 5.68
C TYR A 7 -1.22 -2.73 6.37
N LYS A 8 -1.35 -2.92 7.70
CA LYS A 8 -2.45 -2.30 8.47
C LYS A 8 -2.47 -0.78 8.39
N ASN A 9 -1.33 -0.12 8.54
CA ASN A 9 -1.25 1.34 8.52
C ASN A 9 -1.59 1.90 7.12
N LEU A 10 -1.01 1.33 6.07
CA LEU A 10 -1.38 1.69 4.70
C LEU A 10 -2.89 1.54 4.46
N ARG A 11 -3.50 0.44 4.90
CA ARG A 11 -4.95 0.23 4.74
C ARG A 11 -5.79 1.23 5.55
N ALA A 12 -5.32 1.61 6.74
CA ALA A 12 -5.97 2.64 7.54
C ALA A 12 -5.96 4.00 6.81
N GLU A 13 -4.80 4.40 6.26
CA GLU A 13 -4.71 5.66 5.51
C GLU A 13 -5.54 5.63 4.22
N MET A 14 -5.57 4.50 3.52
CA MET A 14 -6.46 4.32 2.37
C MET A 14 -7.92 4.56 2.76
N ALA A 15 -8.37 3.99 3.88
CA ALA A 15 -9.74 4.14 4.36
C ALA A 15 -10.04 5.59 4.79
N ARG A 16 -9.12 6.26 5.49
CA ARG A 16 -9.30 7.68 5.90
C ARG A 16 -9.46 8.62 4.72
N GLN A 17 -8.79 8.33 3.60
CA GLN A 17 -8.84 9.16 2.39
C GLN A 17 -9.86 8.66 1.35
N GLY A 18 -10.59 7.58 1.63
CA GLY A 18 -11.52 6.98 0.64
C GLY A 18 -10.83 6.42 -0.61
N LEU A 19 -9.55 6.06 -0.51
CA LEU A 19 -8.77 5.55 -1.64
C LEU A 19 -8.99 4.05 -1.82
N THR A 20 -9.27 3.67 -3.07
CA THR A 20 -9.32 2.27 -3.48
C THR A 20 -7.96 1.78 -3.95
N GLY A 21 -7.71 0.47 -3.81
CA GLY A 21 -6.50 -0.14 -4.36
C GLY A 21 -6.37 0.01 -5.87
N LYS A 22 -7.49 0.15 -6.60
CA LYS A 22 -7.48 0.42 -8.06
C LYS A 22 -6.94 1.81 -8.38
N GLN A 23 -7.36 2.83 -7.63
CA GLN A 23 -6.86 4.20 -7.80
C GLN A 23 -5.36 4.30 -7.52
N ILE A 24 -4.91 3.66 -6.43
CA ILE A 24 -3.48 3.65 -6.09
C ILE A 24 -2.68 2.89 -7.15
N ALA A 25 -3.16 1.70 -7.56
CA ALA A 25 -2.50 0.89 -8.58
C ALA A 25 -2.31 1.67 -9.90
N ALA A 26 -3.34 2.40 -10.35
CA ALA A 26 -3.25 3.22 -11.54
C ALA A 26 -2.20 4.34 -11.40
N ALA A 27 -2.12 4.98 -10.23
CA ALA A 27 -1.20 6.10 -9.99
C ALA A 27 0.28 5.69 -9.81
N ILE A 28 0.55 4.43 -9.46
CA ILE A 28 1.90 3.84 -9.40
C ILE A 28 2.17 2.88 -10.57
N GLU A 29 1.34 2.92 -11.61
CA GLU A 29 1.51 2.20 -12.87
C GLU A 29 1.62 0.66 -12.73
N ILE A 30 0.87 0.08 -11.80
CA ILE A 30 0.76 -1.37 -11.64
C ILE A 30 -0.67 -1.87 -11.88
N SER A 31 -0.81 -3.17 -12.16
CA SER A 31 -2.13 -3.77 -12.25
C SER A 31 -2.83 -3.85 -10.87
N PRO A 32 -4.17 -3.72 -10.80
CA PRO A 32 -4.93 -3.94 -9.57
C PRO A 32 -4.69 -5.33 -8.94
N ARG A 33 -4.40 -6.34 -9.79
CA ARG A 33 -4.05 -7.69 -9.34
C ARG A 33 -2.71 -7.70 -8.59
N ALA A 34 -1.70 -7.00 -9.10
CA ALA A 34 -0.41 -6.87 -8.42
C ALA A 34 -0.58 -6.15 -7.07
N PHE A 35 -1.32 -5.05 -7.04
CA PHE A 35 -1.64 -4.33 -5.80
C PHE A 35 -2.29 -5.25 -4.76
N SER A 36 -3.32 -6.01 -5.15
CA SER A 36 -4.01 -6.96 -4.26
C SER A 36 -3.08 -8.08 -3.74
N ARG A 37 -2.21 -8.62 -4.59
CA ARG A 37 -1.18 -9.59 -4.17
C ARG A 37 -0.24 -9.00 -3.13
N ARG A 38 0.13 -7.72 -3.26
CA ARG A 38 0.98 -7.04 -2.28
C ARG A 38 0.29 -6.82 -0.95
N MET A 39 -0.95 -6.32 -0.98
CA MET A 39 -1.74 -6.10 0.24
C MET A 39 -1.97 -7.38 1.05
N THR A 40 -1.94 -8.54 0.39
CA THR A 40 -2.07 -9.87 1.02
C THR A 40 -0.73 -10.53 1.37
N GLY A 41 0.40 -9.87 1.12
CA GLY A 41 1.73 -10.39 1.41
C GLY A 41 2.25 -11.47 0.46
N LYS A 42 1.58 -11.71 -0.68
CA LYS A 42 2.07 -12.67 -1.70
C LYS A 42 3.30 -12.17 -2.44
N THR A 43 3.49 -10.85 -2.47
CA THR A 43 4.62 -10.14 -3.09
C THR A 43 4.84 -8.85 -2.32
N GLU A 44 6.02 -8.27 -2.36
CA GLU A 44 6.32 -7.00 -1.70
C GLU A 44 6.07 -5.80 -2.62
N PHE A 45 5.89 -4.61 -2.04
CA PHE A 45 6.04 -3.35 -2.79
C PHE A 45 7.53 -3.09 -3.01
N LEU A 46 7.91 -2.73 -4.23
CA LEU A 46 9.23 -2.18 -4.51
C LEU A 46 9.35 -0.81 -3.86
N PHE A 47 10.58 -0.41 -3.54
CA PHE A 47 10.85 0.88 -2.91
C PHE A 47 10.30 2.07 -3.72
N ASP A 48 10.47 2.04 -5.05
CA ASP A 48 10.00 3.11 -5.92
C ASP A 48 8.47 3.25 -5.91
N GLU A 49 7.75 2.13 -5.88
CA GLU A 49 6.29 2.11 -5.83
C GLU A 49 5.77 2.61 -4.48
N ALA A 50 6.41 2.19 -3.38
CA ALA A 50 6.11 2.65 -2.04
C ALA A 50 6.38 4.17 -1.92
N SER A 51 7.51 4.64 -2.45
CA SER A 51 7.90 6.05 -2.47
C SER A 51 6.95 6.89 -3.33
N GLN A 52 6.56 6.41 -4.50
CA GLN A 52 5.61 7.08 -5.39
C GLN A 52 4.23 7.17 -4.74
N MET A 53 3.74 6.07 -4.17
CA MET A 53 2.46 6.03 -3.44
C MET A 53 2.43 7.03 -2.29
N ARG A 54 3.49 7.08 -1.48
CA ARG A 54 3.63 8.07 -0.40
C ARG A 54 3.56 9.49 -0.95
N ARG A 55 4.33 9.80 -1.99
CA ARG A 55 4.40 11.13 -2.60
C ARG A 55 3.04 11.60 -3.14
N ILE A 56 2.26 10.70 -3.72
CA ILE A 56 0.96 11.02 -4.34
C ILE A 56 -0.14 11.14 -3.29
N PHE A 57 -0.26 10.16 -2.38
CA PHE A 57 -1.43 10.02 -1.51
C PHE A 57 -1.15 10.24 -0.02
N PHE A 58 0.05 9.93 0.47
CA PHE A 58 0.34 9.86 1.91
C PHE A 58 1.49 10.80 2.29
N LYS A 59 1.39 12.07 1.88
CA LYS A 59 2.46 13.08 2.04
C LYS A 59 2.87 13.30 3.50
N ASP A 60 1.91 13.23 4.41
CA ASP A 60 2.12 13.44 5.85
C ASP A 60 2.53 12.16 6.60
N CYS A 61 2.61 11.03 5.90
CA CYS A 61 3.04 9.76 6.48
C CYS A 61 4.49 9.44 6.09
N SER A 62 5.22 8.77 6.98
CA SER A 62 6.52 8.20 6.64
C SER A 62 6.36 6.80 6.02
N LEU A 63 7.34 6.36 5.20
CA LEU A 63 7.36 4.99 4.71
C LEU A 63 7.42 3.98 5.86
N ASN A 64 8.25 4.25 6.88
CA ASN A 64 8.35 3.40 8.07
C ASN A 64 7.00 3.24 8.77
N TYR A 65 6.19 4.30 8.84
CA TYR A 65 4.84 4.19 9.40
C TYR A 65 3.90 3.39 8.49
N LEU A 66 3.84 3.71 7.20
CA LEU A 66 2.93 3.04 6.25
C LEU A 66 3.19 1.53 6.17
N PHE A 67 4.46 1.13 6.30
CA PHE A 67 4.95 -0.24 6.17
C PHE A 67 5.51 -0.82 7.49
N ALA A 68 5.11 -0.28 8.65
CA ALA A 68 5.67 -0.61 9.96
C ALA A 68 5.62 -2.10 10.35
N GLU A 69 4.67 -2.86 9.81
CA GLU A 69 4.52 -4.29 10.10
C GLU A 69 5.54 -5.18 9.37
N LEU A 70 6.40 -4.58 8.54
CA LEU A 70 7.47 -5.28 7.81
C LEU A 70 8.77 -5.43 8.63
N ILE A 71 8.76 -5.15 9.93
CA ILE A 71 9.89 -5.46 10.81
C ILE A 71 9.77 -6.91 11.25
N ARG A 72 10.50 -7.80 10.56
CA ARG A 72 10.88 -9.13 11.03
C ARG A 72 12.38 -9.16 11.29
#